data_AF-A0A351DV16-F1
#
_entry.id   AF-A0A351DV16-F1
#
_cell.length_a   1.000
_cell.length_b   1.000
_cell.length_c   1.000
_cell.angle_alpha   90.00
_cell.angle_beta   90.00
_cell.angle_gamma   90.00
#
_symmetry.space_group_name_H-M   'P 1'
#
loop_
_entity.id
_entity.type
_entity.pdbx_description
1 polymer ?
#
loop_
_entity_poly.entity_id
_entity_poly.type
_entity_poly.pdbx_seq_one_letter_code
_entity_poly.pdbx_strand_id
1 'polypeptide(L)'
;MRFDRLNNLTGWAVWFVATVVYFLTVEPTASFWDCGEFIASAYKLEVGHPPGAPFFMLLARLFMIPMGPDTAALAANGLSVLSSSFTILFLFWTITHLAKRLVGSDAMEGEAQWGVLGAGVVGALAYTFSDSFWFSAVEGEVYALSSLFTAAVFWAILKWENVADQPGSARWIILIAYLMGLSIGVHLLNLLAIPAIAMVYYYRNYEFSWKGLVVTGAVAVALLGFVQEALIKGAVQLAGKFELFFVNDLGMGFNTGGVVYLALLVGLLAGGIVVTHRKGWWAANTVVLGMAMVLLGYSSFATIMIRSSANPPMDENNPENLFALLSYLSREQYGDRPLLQGQFWDSPTSLDKPYLDGKPSWVKSYSVMEKRGPVERRVKSFKGEYAAEQFIDGNPDKKYFLAEEYVDSGEKRGSKPNYSDSFTMLFPRMYSSTGSHIPEYKRWSNYKGFNAPSFYTSPLTDRVMTRGEFVNHLEREVLAGTLEKMELERVLRRMFADFGLRFDTDFQVKDKNTLLVRNPETGQMNSAPLNDERMRSSLAPYLADVLEQG
;
A
#
# COMPACT_ATOMS: atom_id res chain seq x y z
N MET A 1 41.55 -30.57 1.54
CA MET A 1 40.51 -30.52 2.60
C MET A 1 39.15 -30.83 1.98
N ARG A 2 38.24 -31.52 2.69
CA ARG A 2 36.88 -31.80 2.17
C ARG A 2 36.15 -30.50 1.83
N PHE A 3 35.49 -30.44 0.67
CA PHE A 3 34.77 -29.26 0.18
C PHE A 3 33.89 -28.61 1.26
N ASP A 4 33.08 -29.38 1.99
CA ASP A 4 32.16 -28.83 2.99
C ASP A 4 32.87 -28.04 4.09
N ARG A 5 34.06 -28.50 4.52
CA ARG A 5 34.83 -27.80 5.56
C ARG A 5 35.38 -26.48 5.02
N LEU A 6 35.90 -26.50 3.79
CA LEU A 6 36.40 -25.29 3.12
C LEU A 6 35.26 -24.30 2.87
N ASN A 7 34.14 -24.75 2.32
CA ASN A 7 32.96 -23.92 2.10
C ASN A 7 32.46 -23.26 3.40
N ASN A 8 32.40 -24.01 4.50
CA ASN A 8 31.98 -23.44 5.77
C ASN A 8 33.00 -22.41 6.28
N LEU A 9 34.29 -22.71 6.24
CA LEU A 9 35.34 -21.79 6.69
C LEU A 9 35.41 -20.52 5.85
N THR A 10 35.33 -20.64 4.52
CA THR A 10 35.30 -19.51 3.59
C THR A 10 34.07 -18.65 3.81
N GLY A 11 32.89 -19.24 4.04
CA GLY A 11 31.68 -18.49 4.37
C GLY A 11 31.87 -17.65 5.63
N TRP A 12 32.39 -18.24 6.71
CA TRP A 12 32.70 -17.50 7.95
C TRP A 12 33.78 -16.43 7.77
N ALA A 13 34.76 -16.65 6.90
CA ALA A 13 35.75 -15.63 6.57
C ALA A 13 35.12 -14.45 5.81
N VAL A 14 34.24 -14.71 4.84
CA VAL A 14 33.49 -13.67 4.11
C VAL A 14 32.58 -12.89 5.06
N TRP A 15 31.87 -13.58 5.97
CA TRP A 15 31.08 -12.97 7.04
C TRP A 15 31.92 -12.05 7.92
N PHE A 16 33.11 -12.49 8.32
CA PHE A 16 34.02 -11.70 9.14
C PHE A 16 34.47 -10.44 8.42
N VAL A 17 34.85 -10.54 7.14
CA VAL A 17 35.20 -9.38 6.30
C VAL A 17 34.03 -8.39 6.24
N ALA A 18 32.82 -8.85 5.91
CA ALA A 18 31.64 -7.98 5.85
C ALA A 18 31.34 -7.30 7.20
N THR A 19 31.44 -8.06 8.30
CA THR A 19 31.27 -7.54 9.66
C THR A 19 32.25 -6.42 9.97
N VAL A 20 33.55 -6.63 9.67
CA VAL A 20 34.59 -5.61 9.89
C VAL A 20 34.33 -4.38 9.04
N VAL A 21 34.06 -4.54 7.74
CA VAL A 21 33.78 -3.42 6.83
C VAL A 21 32.62 -2.58 7.34
N TYR A 22 31.48 -3.20 7.67
CA TYR A 22 30.30 -2.48 8.10
C TYR A 22 30.47 -1.82 9.47
N PHE A 23 31.18 -2.44 10.43
CA PHE A 23 31.48 -1.77 11.69
C PHE A 23 32.45 -0.59 11.54
N LEU A 24 33.38 -0.63 10.58
CA LEU A 24 34.28 0.49 10.31
C LEU A 24 33.55 1.70 9.71
N THR A 25 32.37 1.48 9.12
CA THR A 25 31.55 2.52 8.46
C THR A 25 30.17 2.67 9.10
N VAL A 26 29.95 2.14 10.30
CA VAL A 26 28.64 2.19 10.95
C VAL A 26 28.31 3.63 11.32
N GLU A 27 27.06 4.03 11.15
CA GLU A 27 26.62 5.33 11.64
C GLU A 27 26.76 5.38 13.17
N PRO A 28 27.39 6.40 13.76
CA PRO A 28 27.53 6.49 15.22
C PRO A 28 26.23 6.92 15.91
N THR A 29 25.31 7.55 15.17
CA THR A 29 24.05 8.11 15.68
C THR A 29 22.87 7.74 14.76
N ALA A 30 21.82 8.55 14.69
CA ALA A 30 20.71 8.31 13.77
C ALA A 30 21.05 8.81 12.35
N SER A 31 20.80 7.96 11.35
CA SER A 31 20.83 8.33 9.93
C SER A 31 19.58 9.15 9.55
N PHE A 32 19.53 9.60 8.29
CA PHE A 32 18.36 10.24 7.70
C PHE A 32 17.15 9.29 7.65
N TRP A 33 15.95 9.82 7.42
CA TRP A 33 14.70 9.06 7.27
C TRP A 33 14.18 8.42 8.58
N ASP A 34 13.72 7.16 8.51
CA ASP A 34 13.00 6.47 9.59
C ASP A 34 13.91 5.99 10.73
N CYS A 35 15.25 6.04 10.55
CA CYS A 35 16.21 5.55 11.54
C CYS A 35 16.05 6.19 12.91
N GLY A 36 15.89 7.52 12.98
CA GLY A 36 15.73 8.24 14.24
C GLY A 36 14.48 7.80 15.00
N GLU A 37 13.39 7.59 14.27
CA GLU A 37 12.11 7.14 14.82
C GLU A 37 12.20 5.69 15.32
N PHE A 38 12.80 4.78 14.55
CA PHE A 38 13.02 3.39 14.96
C PHE A 38 13.94 3.27 16.17
N ILE A 39 15.03 4.03 16.22
CA ILE A 39 15.95 4.06 17.37
C ILE A 39 15.22 4.55 18.62
N ALA A 40 14.47 5.66 18.52
CA ALA A 40 13.70 6.22 19.63
C ALA A 40 12.60 5.25 20.10
N SER A 41 11.83 4.70 19.15
CA SER A 41 10.80 3.69 19.38
C SER A 41 11.36 2.48 20.12
N ALA A 42 12.48 1.93 19.64
CA ALA A 42 13.10 0.76 20.27
C ALA A 42 13.60 1.08 21.67
N TYR A 43 14.23 2.24 21.88
CA TYR A 43 14.85 2.59 23.16
C TYR A 43 13.83 2.66 24.31
N LYS A 44 12.62 3.15 24.06
CA LYS A 44 11.56 3.26 25.09
C LYS A 44 10.40 2.29 24.88
N LEU A 45 10.51 1.38 23.90
CA LEU A 45 9.43 0.50 23.46
C LEU A 45 8.16 1.31 23.13
N GLU A 46 8.31 2.33 22.30
CA GLU A 46 7.20 3.17 21.83
C GLU A 46 6.59 2.57 20.56
N VAL A 47 5.55 3.20 20.01
CA VAL A 47 4.86 2.72 18.80
C VAL A 47 5.15 3.69 17.66
N GLY A 48 6.05 3.28 16.78
CA GLY A 48 6.40 4.01 15.56
C GLY A 48 5.37 3.84 14.44
N HIS A 49 5.69 4.34 13.26
CA HIS A 49 4.82 4.39 12.11
C HIS A 49 4.40 3.00 11.62
N PRO A 50 3.20 2.84 11.03
CA PRO A 50 2.69 1.55 10.60
C PRO A 50 3.55 0.86 9.52
N PRO A 51 3.87 -0.45 9.67
CA PRO A 51 3.30 -1.39 10.63
C PRO A 51 4.17 -1.61 11.88
N GLY A 52 5.08 -0.70 12.24
CA GLY A 52 5.73 -0.64 13.56
C GLY A 52 6.90 -1.60 13.82
N ALA A 53 7.12 -2.58 12.93
CA ALA A 53 8.24 -3.53 13.00
C ALA A 53 8.58 -4.06 14.42
N PRO A 54 7.59 -4.61 15.17
CA PRO A 54 7.74 -4.90 16.60
C PRO A 54 8.85 -5.89 16.93
N PHE A 55 9.14 -6.87 16.07
CA PHE A 55 10.21 -7.82 16.31
C PHE A 55 11.58 -7.15 16.16
N PHE A 56 11.75 -6.25 15.18
CA PHE A 56 12.95 -5.44 15.06
C PHE A 56 13.11 -4.51 16.28
N MET A 57 12.03 -3.87 16.75
CA MET A 57 12.04 -3.05 17.96
C MET A 57 12.48 -3.82 19.21
N LEU A 58 11.96 -5.04 19.41
CA LEU A 58 12.34 -5.90 20.54
C LEU A 58 13.81 -6.32 20.48
N LEU A 59 14.32 -6.66 19.29
CA LEU A 59 15.74 -7.00 19.11
C LEU A 59 16.65 -5.80 19.30
N ALA A 60 16.31 -4.64 18.73
CA ALA A 60 17.08 -3.41 18.92
C ALA A 60 17.11 -3.04 20.40
N ARG A 61 15.97 -3.12 21.10
CA ARG A 61 15.92 -2.90 22.56
C ARG A 61 16.82 -3.85 23.33
N LEU A 62 16.87 -5.14 22.97
CA LEU A 62 17.76 -6.12 23.60
C LEU A 62 19.24 -5.69 23.51
N PHE A 63 19.67 -5.17 22.35
CA PHE A 63 21.02 -4.67 22.13
C PHE A 63 21.30 -3.36 22.88
N MET A 64 20.26 -2.55 23.13
CA MET A 64 20.35 -1.28 23.85
C MET A 64 20.34 -1.43 25.38
N ILE A 65 19.86 -2.54 25.96
CA ILE A 65 19.82 -2.75 27.42
C ILE A 65 21.18 -2.45 28.11
N PRO A 66 22.34 -2.93 27.61
CA PRO A 66 23.62 -2.61 28.23
C PRO A 66 24.17 -1.22 27.89
N MET A 67 23.47 -0.41 27.08
CA MET A 67 23.93 0.87 26.56
C MET A 67 23.34 2.07 27.31
N GLY A 68 24.06 3.19 27.30
CA GLY A 68 23.54 4.49 27.75
C GLY A 68 22.70 5.18 26.66
N PRO A 69 22.01 6.29 26.97
CA PRO A 69 21.25 7.06 25.97
C PRO A 69 22.11 7.48 24.77
N ASP A 70 23.34 7.92 25.02
CA ASP A 70 24.25 8.45 23.98
C ASP A 70 24.82 7.36 23.07
N THR A 71 24.73 6.08 23.47
CA THR A 71 25.24 4.92 22.69
C THR A 71 24.14 3.96 22.22
N ALA A 72 22.87 4.27 22.51
CA ALA A 72 21.74 3.44 22.10
C ALA A 72 21.60 3.34 20.58
N ALA A 73 21.83 4.45 19.86
CA ALA A 73 21.81 4.48 18.40
C ALA A 73 22.83 3.50 17.78
N LEU A 74 24.06 3.49 18.32
CA LEU A 74 25.10 2.56 17.88
C LEU A 74 24.72 1.09 18.08
N ALA A 75 23.95 0.76 19.13
CA ALA A 75 23.44 -0.60 19.33
C ALA A 75 22.40 -1.01 18.29
N ALA A 76 21.49 -0.11 17.89
CA ALA A 76 20.56 -0.35 16.79
C ALA A 76 21.30 -0.51 15.45
N ASN A 77 22.22 0.40 15.14
CA ASN A 77 23.02 0.32 13.91
C ASN A 77 23.88 -0.95 13.91
N GLY A 78 24.40 -1.35 15.07
CA GLY A 78 25.12 -2.62 15.25
C GLY A 78 24.26 -3.86 14.98
N LEU A 79 22.96 -3.84 15.30
CA LEU A 79 22.02 -4.90 14.89
C LEU A 79 21.92 -4.98 13.37
N SER A 80 21.87 -3.85 12.67
CA SER A 80 21.86 -3.81 11.20
C SER A 80 23.16 -4.32 10.60
N VAL A 81 24.31 -3.94 11.17
CA VAL A 81 25.64 -4.44 10.77
C VAL A 81 25.69 -5.96 10.84
N LEU A 82 25.29 -6.54 11.98
CA LEU A 82 25.30 -7.99 12.18
C LEU A 82 24.29 -8.68 11.28
N SER A 83 23.08 -8.13 11.14
CA SER A 83 22.05 -8.71 10.28
C SER A 83 22.52 -8.76 8.82
N SER A 84 23.15 -7.68 8.35
CA SER A 84 23.67 -7.58 6.99
C SER A 84 24.89 -8.45 6.79
N SER A 85 25.81 -8.58 7.75
CA SER A 85 26.95 -9.49 7.61
C SER A 85 26.50 -10.95 7.57
N PHE A 86 25.52 -11.36 8.39
CA PHE A 86 24.90 -12.68 8.29
C PHE A 86 24.13 -12.89 6.97
N THR A 87 23.54 -11.83 6.40
CA THR A 87 22.98 -11.88 5.04
C THR A 87 24.05 -12.29 4.02
N ILE A 88 25.24 -11.69 4.10
CA ILE A 88 26.38 -12.04 3.22
C ILE A 88 26.80 -13.51 3.41
N LEU A 89 26.80 -14.02 4.64
CA LEU A 89 27.10 -15.43 4.93
C LEU A 89 26.13 -16.38 4.22
N PHE A 90 24.82 -16.13 4.36
CA PHE A 90 23.79 -16.96 3.74
C PHE A 90 23.77 -16.80 2.22
N LEU A 91 24.06 -15.61 1.71
CA LEU A 91 24.23 -15.38 0.28
C LEU A 91 25.42 -16.17 -0.27
N PHE A 92 26.56 -16.16 0.40
CA PHE A 92 27.71 -16.99 0.04
C PHE A 92 27.32 -18.47 -0.06
N TRP A 93 26.67 -19.04 0.97
CA TRP A 93 26.26 -20.45 0.95
C TRP A 93 25.17 -20.75 -0.08
N THR A 94 24.33 -19.78 -0.39
CA THR A 94 23.34 -19.89 -1.47
C THR A 94 24.04 -20.00 -2.82
N ILE A 95 24.99 -19.10 -3.10
CA ILE A 95 25.75 -19.09 -4.36
C ILE A 95 26.56 -20.38 -4.49
N THR A 96 27.27 -20.81 -3.45
CA THR A 96 28.08 -22.04 -3.54
C THR A 96 27.22 -23.29 -3.67
N HIS A 97 26.03 -23.34 -3.07
CA HIS A 97 25.06 -24.43 -3.28
C HIS A 97 24.61 -24.47 -4.75
N LEU A 98 24.21 -23.34 -5.33
CA LEU A 98 23.76 -23.27 -6.72
C LEU A 98 24.90 -23.56 -7.71
N ALA A 99 26.08 -23.00 -7.49
CA ALA A 99 27.25 -23.26 -8.32
C ALA A 99 27.68 -24.73 -8.26
N LYS A 100 27.64 -25.35 -7.07
CA LYS A 100 27.86 -26.80 -6.92
C LYS A 100 26.85 -27.62 -7.71
N ARG A 101 25.59 -27.21 -7.75
CA ARG A 101 24.54 -27.88 -8.54
C ARG A 101 24.81 -27.81 -10.05
N LEU A 102 25.37 -26.70 -10.54
CA LEU A 102 25.71 -26.54 -11.96
C LEU A 102 26.91 -27.39 -12.38
N VAL A 103 27.91 -27.51 -11.50
CA VAL A 103 29.14 -28.29 -11.77
C VAL A 103 28.92 -29.80 -11.66
N GLY A 104 27.98 -30.23 -10.81
CA GLY A 104 27.75 -31.64 -10.51
C GLY A 104 28.60 -32.13 -9.33
N SER A 105 28.08 -33.10 -8.58
CA SER A 105 28.72 -33.62 -7.35
C SER A 105 30.03 -34.35 -7.60
N ASP A 106 30.16 -34.99 -8.77
CA ASP A 106 31.25 -35.92 -9.07
C ASP A 106 32.52 -35.20 -9.55
N ALA A 107 32.40 -33.93 -9.93
CA ALA A 107 33.50 -33.10 -10.42
C ALA A 107 34.06 -32.13 -9.35
N MET A 108 33.75 -32.32 -8.06
CA MET A 108 34.04 -31.36 -6.97
C MET A 108 35.48 -31.43 -6.44
N GLU A 109 36.46 -31.74 -7.29
CA GLU A 109 37.88 -31.78 -6.94
C GLU A 109 38.69 -30.81 -7.80
N GLY A 110 39.83 -30.34 -7.29
CA GLY A 110 40.74 -29.47 -8.04
C GLY A 110 40.15 -28.10 -8.39
N GLU A 111 40.21 -27.71 -9.67
CA GLU A 111 39.83 -26.39 -10.17
C GLU A 111 38.34 -26.07 -9.96
N ALA A 112 37.47 -27.07 -10.13
CA ALA A 112 36.03 -26.92 -9.96
C ALA A 112 35.65 -26.50 -8.53
N GLN A 113 36.31 -27.07 -7.52
CA GLN A 113 36.13 -26.70 -6.13
C GLN A 113 36.48 -25.23 -5.88
N TRP A 114 37.61 -24.76 -6.42
CA TRP A 114 38.02 -23.35 -6.30
C TRP A 114 37.14 -22.41 -7.10
N GLY A 115 36.63 -22.85 -8.26
CA GLY A 115 35.65 -22.10 -9.05
C GLY A 115 34.35 -21.87 -8.29
N VAL A 116 33.81 -22.89 -7.62
CA VAL A 116 32.60 -22.77 -6.79
C VAL A 116 32.82 -21.84 -5.60
N LEU A 117 33.93 -22.00 -4.87
CA LEU A 117 34.26 -21.13 -3.73
C LEU A 117 34.50 -19.69 -4.20
N GLY A 118 35.21 -19.50 -5.30
CA GLY A 118 35.48 -18.21 -5.92
C GLY A 118 34.21 -17.49 -6.36
N ALA A 119 33.27 -18.21 -7.00
CA ALA A 119 31.95 -17.67 -7.35
C ALA A 119 31.19 -17.19 -6.11
N GLY A 120 31.21 -17.99 -5.03
CA GLY A 120 30.62 -17.61 -3.75
C GLY A 120 31.24 -16.34 -3.16
N VAL A 121 32.57 -16.28 -3.09
CA VAL A 121 33.31 -15.11 -2.55
C VAL A 121 33.03 -13.86 -3.38
N VAL A 122 33.18 -13.94 -4.70
CA VAL A 122 32.98 -12.79 -5.60
C VAL A 122 31.55 -12.29 -5.54
N GLY A 123 30.55 -13.18 -5.63
CA GLY A 123 29.15 -12.77 -5.61
C GLY A 123 28.71 -12.20 -4.25
N ALA A 124 29.16 -12.82 -3.14
CA ALA A 124 28.84 -12.33 -1.81
C ALA A 124 29.49 -10.97 -1.52
N LEU A 125 30.79 -10.81 -1.84
CA LEU A 125 31.49 -9.53 -1.64
C LEU A 125 31.04 -8.44 -2.61
N ALA A 126 30.65 -8.79 -3.85
CA ALA A 126 30.05 -7.82 -4.76
C ALA A 126 28.77 -7.22 -4.18
N TYR A 127 27.94 -8.05 -3.51
CA TYR A 127 26.76 -7.55 -2.80
C TYR A 127 27.14 -6.75 -1.55
N THR A 128 28.17 -7.18 -0.79
CA THR A 128 28.70 -6.43 0.36
C THR A 128 29.03 -4.98 0.01
N PHE A 129 29.66 -4.78 -1.15
CA PHE A 129 30.10 -3.47 -1.60
C PHE A 129 29.11 -2.77 -2.55
N SER A 130 27.88 -3.26 -2.66
CA SER A 130 26.84 -2.60 -3.45
C SER A 130 26.22 -1.44 -2.67
N ASP A 131 26.09 -0.28 -3.31
CA ASP A 131 25.70 0.98 -2.67
C ASP A 131 24.41 0.87 -1.86
N SER A 132 23.33 0.37 -2.48
CA SER A 132 22.03 0.25 -1.82
C SER A 132 22.04 -0.73 -0.64
N PHE A 133 22.80 -1.83 -0.72
CA PHE A 133 22.87 -2.78 0.40
C PHE A 133 23.76 -2.26 1.52
N TRP A 134 24.91 -1.66 1.19
CA TRP A 134 25.82 -1.08 2.17
C TRP A 134 25.12 0.02 2.95
N PHE A 135 24.42 0.94 2.28
CA PHE A 135 23.67 2.02 2.93
C PHE A 135 22.75 1.49 4.04
N SER A 136 21.91 0.50 3.73
CA SER A 136 21.05 -0.14 4.74
C SER A 136 21.80 -1.00 5.77
N ALA A 137 23.03 -1.45 5.48
CA ALA A 137 23.80 -2.29 6.38
C ALA A 137 24.39 -1.54 7.57
N VAL A 138 24.53 -0.21 7.47
CA VAL A 138 25.21 0.63 8.45
C VAL A 138 24.29 1.53 9.27
N GLU A 139 22.98 1.46 9.04
CA GLU A 139 21.96 2.29 9.69
C GLU A 139 20.85 1.46 10.37
N GLY A 140 20.25 2.01 11.42
CA GLY A 140 19.29 1.35 12.31
C GLY A 140 17.88 1.22 11.73
N GLU A 141 17.76 0.62 10.54
CA GLU A 141 16.49 0.40 9.83
C GLU A 141 16.16 -1.09 9.63
N VAL A 142 14.89 -1.37 9.33
CA VAL A 142 14.33 -2.72 9.21
C VAL A 142 14.87 -3.53 8.01
N TYR A 143 15.45 -2.88 7.00
CA TYR A 143 15.86 -3.53 5.75
C TYR A 143 17.02 -4.50 5.93
N ALA A 144 17.97 -4.21 6.83
CA ALA A 144 19.07 -5.11 7.15
C ALA A 144 18.57 -6.45 7.71
N LEU A 145 17.68 -6.39 8.70
CA LEU A 145 17.09 -7.58 9.30
C LEU A 145 16.14 -8.30 8.33
N SER A 146 15.38 -7.57 7.51
CA SER A 146 14.56 -8.15 6.44
C SER A 146 15.40 -8.93 5.42
N SER A 147 16.57 -8.40 5.05
CA SER A 147 17.51 -9.06 4.14
C SER A 147 18.07 -10.34 4.75
N LEU A 148 18.36 -10.34 6.05
CA LEU A 148 18.80 -11.53 6.77
C LEU A 148 17.74 -12.63 6.72
N PHE A 149 16.48 -12.31 7.05
CA PHE A 149 15.39 -13.28 6.98
C PHE A 149 15.22 -13.84 5.57
N THR A 150 15.31 -13.00 4.55
CA THR A 150 15.21 -13.41 3.14
C THR A 150 16.33 -14.38 2.76
N ALA A 151 17.58 -14.03 3.06
CA ALA A 151 18.72 -14.87 2.76
C ALA A 151 18.71 -16.18 3.56
N ALA A 152 18.33 -16.13 4.84
CA ALA A 152 18.25 -17.31 5.69
C ALA A 152 17.13 -18.27 5.27
N VAL A 153 15.95 -17.75 4.92
CA VAL A 153 14.82 -18.57 4.42
C VAL A 153 15.15 -19.20 3.07
N PHE A 154 15.74 -18.43 2.15
CA PHE A 154 16.13 -18.97 0.84
C PHE A 154 17.25 -20.01 0.97
N TRP A 155 18.24 -19.76 1.82
CA TRP A 155 19.25 -20.76 2.14
C TRP A 155 18.63 -22.01 2.80
N ALA A 156 17.67 -21.84 3.72
CA ALA A 156 17.02 -22.96 4.40
C ALA A 156 16.25 -23.88 3.44
N ILE A 157 15.64 -23.36 2.37
CA ILE A 157 14.97 -24.22 1.37
C ILE A 157 15.99 -25.00 0.53
N LEU A 158 17.18 -24.44 0.26
CA LEU A 158 18.28 -25.18 -0.38
C LEU A 158 18.86 -26.25 0.56
N LYS A 159 18.86 -26.00 1.86
CA LYS A 159 19.21 -27.04 2.86
C LYS A 159 18.15 -28.14 2.91
N TRP A 160 16.87 -27.79 2.84
CA TRP A 160 15.78 -28.77 2.72
C TRP A 160 15.96 -29.63 1.47
N GLU A 161 16.23 -29.02 0.31
CA GLU A 161 16.42 -29.70 -0.97
C GLU A 161 17.43 -30.86 -0.86
N ASN A 162 18.58 -30.62 -0.21
CA ASN A 162 19.64 -31.62 -0.02
C ASN A 162 19.25 -32.83 0.85
N VAL A 163 18.23 -32.68 1.70
CA VAL A 163 17.84 -33.71 2.68
C VAL A 163 16.38 -34.12 2.53
N ALA A 164 15.71 -33.73 1.46
CA ALA A 164 14.26 -33.81 1.36
C ALA A 164 13.72 -35.26 1.41
N ASP A 165 14.52 -36.26 1.01
CA ASP A 165 14.21 -37.70 1.11
C ASP A 165 14.56 -38.33 2.47
N GLN A 166 15.19 -37.57 3.37
CA GLN A 166 15.60 -38.08 4.68
C GLN A 166 14.46 -37.92 5.70
N PRO A 167 14.31 -38.87 6.65
CA PRO A 167 13.39 -38.71 7.76
C PRO A 167 13.63 -37.39 8.52
N GLY A 168 12.56 -36.64 8.79
CA GLY A 168 12.65 -35.37 9.50
C GLY A 168 13.01 -34.15 8.63
N SER A 169 13.08 -34.29 7.30
CA SER A 169 13.33 -33.16 6.39
C SER A 169 12.34 -32.00 6.55
N ALA A 170 11.09 -32.30 6.95
CA ALA A 170 10.04 -31.33 7.21
C ALA A 170 10.43 -30.24 8.23
N ARG A 171 11.38 -30.48 9.13
CA ARG A 171 11.88 -29.48 10.10
C ARG A 171 12.35 -28.19 9.44
N TRP A 172 12.90 -28.27 8.22
CA TRP A 172 13.32 -27.09 7.46
C TRP A 172 12.13 -26.28 6.96
N ILE A 173 11.04 -26.94 6.54
CA ILE A 173 9.80 -26.27 6.15
C ILE A 173 9.15 -25.57 7.35
N ILE A 174 9.19 -26.22 8.53
CA ILE A 174 8.72 -25.63 9.78
C ILE A 174 9.58 -24.44 10.21
N LEU A 175 10.91 -24.54 10.08
CA LEU A 175 11.83 -23.43 10.34
C LEU A 175 11.55 -22.26 9.38
N ILE A 176 11.38 -22.53 8.09
CA ILE A 176 11.01 -21.50 7.10
C ILE A 176 9.72 -20.81 7.53
N ALA A 177 8.68 -21.58 7.88
CA ALA A 177 7.41 -21.03 8.34
C ALA A 177 7.58 -20.12 9.57
N TYR A 178 8.40 -20.53 10.54
CA TYR A 178 8.72 -19.71 11.72
C TYR A 178 9.46 -18.41 11.36
N LEU A 179 10.51 -18.51 10.55
CA LEU A 179 11.30 -17.35 10.10
C LEU A 179 10.44 -16.38 9.28
N MET A 180 9.54 -16.90 8.44
CA MET A 180 8.56 -16.09 7.73
C MET A 180 7.59 -15.39 8.70
N GLY A 181 7.10 -16.10 9.72
CA GLY A 181 6.31 -15.51 10.80
C GLY A 181 6.99 -14.33 11.49
N LEU A 182 8.24 -14.54 11.95
CA LEU A 182 9.04 -13.50 12.60
C LEU A 182 9.30 -12.31 11.67
N SER A 183 9.55 -12.59 10.39
CA SER A 183 9.82 -11.53 9.41
C SER A 183 8.65 -10.58 9.23
N ILE A 184 7.40 -11.00 9.45
CA ILE A 184 6.23 -10.12 9.39
C ILE A 184 6.34 -9.01 10.45
N GLY A 185 6.90 -9.34 11.63
CA GLY A 185 7.23 -8.39 12.69
C GLY A 185 8.44 -7.51 12.41
N VAL A 186 9.08 -7.64 11.25
CA VAL A 186 10.19 -6.80 10.78
C VAL A 186 9.75 -6.03 9.54
N HIS A 187 9.49 -6.76 8.45
CA HIS A 187 9.04 -6.21 7.18
C HIS A 187 8.37 -7.29 6.31
N LEU A 188 7.32 -6.93 5.57
CA LEU A 188 6.55 -7.87 4.73
C LEU A 188 7.29 -8.39 3.48
N LEU A 189 8.44 -7.80 3.12
CA LEU A 189 9.18 -8.12 1.89
C LEU A 189 9.63 -9.58 1.82
N ASN A 190 9.94 -10.20 2.96
CA ASN A 190 10.37 -11.60 3.00
C ASN A 190 9.30 -12.57 2.47
N LEU A 191 8.02 -12.19 2.47
CA LEU A 191 6.96 -13.01 1.85
C LEU A 191 7.18 -13.21 0.34
N LEU A 192 7.93 -12.32 -0.32
CA LEU A 192 8.31 -12.47 -1.73
C LEU A 192 9.31 -13.60 -1.98
N ALA A 193 9.84 -14.25 -0.93
CA ALA A 193 10.60 -15.48 -1.07
C ALA A 193 9.71 -16.70 -1.40
N ILE A 194 8.38 -16.65 -1.13
CA ILE A 194 7.45 -17.76 -1.36
C ILE A 194 7.52 -18.28 -2.81
N PRO A 195 7.45 -17.45 -3.86
CA PRO A 195 7.61 -17.92 -5.24
C PRO A 195 8.92 -18.66 -5.49
N ALA A 196 10.04 -18.15 -4.97
CA ALA A 196 11.33 -18.80 -5.14
C ALA A 196 11.39 -20.16 -4.42
N ILE A 197 10.86 -20.24 -3.20
CA ILE A 197 10.74 -21.49 -2.42
C ILE A 197 9.86 -22.51 -3.14
N ALA A 198 8.71 -22.08 -3.68
CA ALA A 198 7.81 -22.94 -4.45
C ALA A 198 8.49 -23.48 -5.71
N MET A 199 9.30 -22.65 -6.38
CA MET A 199 10.10 -23.09 -7.53
C MET A 199 11.20 -24.08 -7.14
N VAL A 200 11.92 -23.87 -6.04
CA VAL A 200 12.88 -24.86 -5.52
C VAL A 200 12.19 -26.19 -5.23
N TYR A 201 11.02 -26.16 -4.61
CA TYR A 201 10.21 -27.36 -4.39
C TYR A 201 9.81 -28.02 -5.72
N TYR A 202 9.36 -27.25 -6.71
CA TYR A 202 8.98 -27.78 -8.02
C TYR A 202 10.14 -28.44 -8.75
N TYR A 203 11.25 -27.72 -8.95
CA TYR A 203 12.43 -28.23 -9.68
C TYR A 203 13.13 -29.40 -9.00
N ARG A 204 12.89 -29.60 -7.69
CA ARG A 204 13.39 -30.76 -6.97
C ARG A 204 12.51 -32.00 -7.20
N ASN A 205 11.19 -31.84 -7.25
CA ASN A 205 10.25 -32.96 -7.26
C ASN A 205 9.71 -33.31 -8.64
N TYR A 206 9.84 -32.41 -9.62
CA TYR A 206 9.25 -32.54 -10.95
C TYR A 206 10.25 -32.11 -12.02
N GLU A 207 10.14 -32.74 -13.19
CA GLU A 207 10.85 -32.30 -14.39
C GLU A 207 10.24 -31.00 -14.94
N PHE A 208 11.07 -30.21 -15.63
CA PHE A 208 10.62 -28.94 -16.20
C PHE A 208 9.52 -29.16 -17.24
N SER A 209 8.42 -28.46 -17.05
CA SER A 209 7.39 -28.22 -18.05
C SER A 209 6.84 -26.80 -17.92
N TRP A 210 6.46 -26.19 -19.03
CA TRP A 210 5.79 -24.88 -19.03
C TRP A 210 4.50 -24.89 -18.21
N LYS A 211 3.73 -25.98 -18.29
CA LYS A 211 2.52 -26.17 -17.49
C LYS A 211 2.84 -26.18 -15.99
N GLY A 212 3.84 -26.95 -15.56
CA GLY A 212 4.24 -27.02 -14.16
C GLY A 212 4.80 -25.70 -13.64
N LEU A 213 5.54 -24.95 -14.47
CA LEU A 213 6.02 -23.61 -14.14
C LEU A 213 4.85 -22.66 -13.87
N VAL A 214 3.86 -22.60 -14.78
CA VAL A 214 2.70 -21.72 -14.66
C VAL A 214 1.83 -22.10 -13.45
N VAL A 215 1.57 -23.39 -13.26
CA VAL A 215 0.78 -23.87 -12.10
C VAL A 215 1.50 -23.57 -10.78
N THR A 216 2.80 -23.84 -10.70
CA THR A 216 3.59 -23.54 -9.49
C THR A 216 3.63 -22.04 -9.21
N GLY A 217 3.79 -21.22 -10.25
CA GLY A 217 3.73 -19.75 -10.14
C GLY A 217 2.37 -19.27 -9.62
N ALA A 218 1.27 -19.80 -10.16
CA ALA A 218 -0.08 -19.47 -9.71
C ALA A 218 -0.33 -19.89 -8.25
N VAL A 219 0.11 -21.10 -7.87
CA VAL A 219 0.03 -21.58 -6.48
C VAL A 219 0.87 -20.70 -5.54
N ALA A 220 2.06 -20.27 -5.95
CA ALA A 220 2.90 -19.40 -5.14
C ALA A 220 2.26 -18.01 -4.92
N VAL A 221 1.65 -17.43 -5.96
CA VAL A 221 0.91 -16.16 -5.84
C VAL A 221 -0.32 -16.35 -4.93
N ALA A 222 -1.04 -17.47 -5.06
CA ALA A 222 -2.16 -17.79 -4.19
C ALA A 222 -1.72 -17.96 -2.72
N LEU A 223 -0.59 -18.63 -2.46
CA LEU A 223 -0.01 -18.77 -1.13
C LEU A 223 0.43 -17.43 -0.54
N LEU A 224 1.06 -16.57 -1.34
CA LEU A 224 1.43 -15.22 -0.94
C LEU A 224 0.18 -14.41 -0.54
N GLY A 225 -0.86 -14.42 -1.37
CA GLY A 225 -2.14 -13.75 -1.08
C GLY A 225 -2.83 -14.34 0.14
N PHE A 226 -2.79 -15.66 0.33
CA PHE A 226 -3.32 -16.33 1.52
C PHE A 226 -2.61 -15.87 2.79
N VAL A 227 -1.27 -15.83 2.81
CA VAL A 227 -0.52 -15.37 3.99
C VAL A 227 -0.82 -13.90 4.27
N GLN A 228 -0.81 -13.05 3.25
CA GLN A 228 -1.00 -11.61 3.41
C GLN A 228 -2.43 -11.22 3.82
N GLU A 229 -3.44 -11.74 3.14
CA GLU A 229 -4.84 -11.34 3.35
C GLU A 229 -5.55 -12.22 4.38
N ALA A 230 -5.38 -13.54 4.33
CA ALA A 230 -6.10 -14.43 5.25
C ALA A 230 -5.38 -14.60 6.59
N LEU A 231 -4.07 -14.86 6.58
CA LEU A 231 -3.34 -15.19 7.80
C LEU A 231 -2.99 -13.94 8.63
N ILE A 232 -2.47 -12.88 8.00
CA ILE A 232 -2.10 -11.64 8.71
C ILE A 232 -3.33 -10.80 9.03
N LYS A 233 -4.02 -10.29 8.00
CA LYS A 233 -5.18 -9.39 8.17
C LYS A 233 -6.42 -10.14 8.63
N GLY A 234 -6.72 -11.28 8.01
CA GLY A 234 -7.92 -12.07 8.31
C GLY A 234 -7.97 -12.58 9.73
N ALA A 235 -6.83 -12.95 10.34
CA ALA A 235 -6.78 -13.36 11.75
C ALA A 235 -7.18 -12.22 12.70
N VAL A 236 -6.68 -11.00 12.47
CA VAL A 236 -7.04 -9.82 13.28
C VAL A 236 -8.47 -9.38 13.01
N GLN A 237 -8.93 -9.44 11.77
CA GLN A 237 -10.31 -9.14 11.41
C GLN A 237 -11.30 -10.11 12.07
N LEU A 238 -10.98 -11.40 12.11
CA LEU A 238 -11.81 -12.40 12.79
C LEU A 238 -11.81 -12.19 14.30
N ALA A 239 -10.65 -11.88 14.89
CA ALA A 239 -10.57 -11.48 16.30
C ALA A 239 -11.47 -10.26 16.59
N GLY A 240 -11.45 -9.25 15.73
CA GLY A 240 -12.31 -8.06 15.85
C GLY A 240 -13.81 -8.39 15.74
N LYS A 241 -14.21 -9.37 14.90
CA LYS A 241 -15.60 -9.83 14.84
C LYS A 241 -16.03 -10.55 16.12
N PHE A 242 -15.17 -11.39 16.69
CA PHE A 242 -15.41 -11.98 17.99
C PHE A 242 -15.53 -10.90 19.06
N GLU A 243 -14.63 -9.93 19.05
CA GLU A 243 -14.66 -8.79 19.98
C GLU A 243 -16.00 -8.03 19.91
N LEU A 244 -16.49 -7.68 18.71
CA LEU A 244 -17.81 -7.05 18.55
C LEU A 244 -18.93 -7.94 19.08
N PHE A 245 -18.94 -9.23 18.75
CA PHE A 245 -20.02 -10.13 19.17
C PHE A 245 -20.08 -10.26 20.70
N PHE A 246 -18.94 -10.48 21.36
CA PHE A 246 -18.91 -10.65 22.81
C PHE A 246 -19.21 -9.35 23.57
N VAL A 247 -18.73 -8.21 23.07
CA VAL A 247 -18.93 -6.92 23.75
C VAL A 247 -20.31 -6.35 23.42
N ASN A 248 -20.63 -6.14 22.14
CA ASN A 248 -21.85 -5.46 21.73
C ASN A 248 -23.10 -6.36 21.81
N ASP A 249 -23.01 -7.64 21.43
CA ASP A 249 -24.19 -8.51 21.37
C ASP A 249 -24.44 -9.26 22.70
N LEU A 250 -23.38 -9.61 23.44
CA LEU A 250 -23.48 -10.32 24.73
C LEU A 250 -23.30 -9.42 25.96
N GLY A 251 -22.91 -8.15 25.78
CA GLY A 251 -22.73 -7.18 26.87
C GLY A 251 -21.56 -7.51 27.79
N MET A 252 -20.54 -8.22 27.31
CA MET A 252 -19.32 -8.51 28.09
C MET A 252 -18.33 -7.35 28.02
N GLY A 253 -17.38 -7.31 28.95
CA GLY A 253 -16.36 -6.25 28.98
C GLY A 253 -15.36 -6.34 27.80
N PHE A 254 -14.63 -5.25 27.56
CA PHE A 254 -13.63 -5.17 26.51
C PHE A 254 -12.59 -6.29 26.56
N ASN A 255 -12.09 -6.67 25.40
CA ASN A 255 -11.12 -7.73 25.11
C ASN A 255 -11.61 -9.16 25.36
N THR A 256 -12.83 -9.36 25.87
CA THR A 256 -13.35 -10.72 26.15
C THR A 256 -13.46 -11.55 24.87
N GLY A 257 -13.95 -10.97 23.77
CA GLY A 257 -14.04 -11.68 22.50
C GLY A 257 -12.68 -12.00 21.89
N GLY A 258 -11.72 -11.08 22.00
CA GLY A 258 -10.33 -11.32 21.61
C GLY A 258 -9.68 -12.50 22.36
N VAL A 259 -9.88 -12.61 23.67
CA VAL A 259 -9.36 -13.73 24.49
C VAL A 259 -10.00 -15.05 24.10
N VAL A 260 -11.33 -15.08 23.92
CA VAL A 260 -12.04 -16.29 23.49
C VAL A 260 -11.56 -16.74 22.11
N TYR A 261 -11.42 -15.80 21.16
CA TYR A 261 -10.87 -16.09 19.84
C TYR A 261 -9.47 -16.71 19.91
N LEU A 262 -8.58 -16.13 20.72
CA LEU A 262 -7.21 -16.65 20.88
C LEU A 262 -7.21 -18.07 21.47
N ALA A 263 -8.02 -18.32 22.51
CA ALA A 263 -8.16 -19.65 23.11
C ALA A 263 -8.67 -20.69 22.11
N LEU A 264 -9.66 -20.32 21.29
CA LEU A 264 -10.17 -21.18 20.22
C LEU A 264 -9.13 -21.44 19.14
N LEU A 265 -8.41 -20.41 18.70
CA LEU A 265 -7.35 -20.53 17.70
C LEU A 265 -6.24 -21.50 18.17
N VAL A 266 -5.75 -21.32 19.40
CA VAL A 266 -4.75 -22.21 20.01
C VAL A 266 -5.31 -23.63 20.16
N GLY A 267 -6.55 -23.78 20.63
CA GLY A 267 -7.21 -25.08 20.77
C GLY A 267 -7.37 -25.81 19.44
N LEU A 268 -7.76 -25.10 18.37
CA LEU A 268 -7.89 -25.65 17.01
C LEU A 268 -6.54 -26.05 16.42
N LEU A 269 -5.49 -25.24 16.59
CA LEU A 269 -4.15 -25.58 16.12
C LEU A 269 -3.58 -26.78 16.88
N ALA A 270 -3.65 -26.77 18.21
CA ALA A 270 -3.18 -27.88 19.05
C ALA A 270 -3.95 -29.17 18.76
N GLY A 271 -5.28 -29.10 18.67
CA GLY A 271 -6.13 -30.22 18.28
C GLY A 271 -5.81 -30.74 16.88
N GLY A 272 -5.61 -29.84 15.91
CA GLY A 272 -5.20 -30.17 14.55
C GLY A 272 -3.86 -30.90 14.50
N ILE A 273 -2.86 -30.43 15.25
CA ILE A 273 -1.55 -31.08 15.37
C ILE A 273 -1.70 -32.49 15.96
N VAL A 274 -2.43 -32.64 17.07
CA VAL A 274 -2.65 -33.94 17.73
C VAL A 274 -3.38 -34.92 16.81
N VAL A 275 -4.45 -34.49 16.16
CA VAL A 275 -5.27 -35.35 15.27
C VAL A 275 -4.46 -35.78 14.04
N THR A 276 -3.79 -34.85 13.37
CA THR A 276 -2.98 -35.15 12.18
C THR A 276 -1.81 -36.06 12.51
N HIS A 277 -1.17 -35.86 13.67
CA HIS A 277 -0.09 -36.73 14.16
C HIS A 277 -0.60 -38.15 14.45
N ARG A 278 -1.69 -38.29 15.21
CA ARG A 278 -2.28 -39.60 15.55
C ARG A 278 -2.76 -40.39 14.33
N LYS A 279 -3.25 -39.71 13.30
CA LYS A 279 -3.69 -40.34 12.05
C LYS A 279 -2.56 -40.60 11.06
N GLY A 280 -1.32 -40.18 11.35
CA GLY A 280 -0.19 -40.33 10.43
C GLY A 280 -0.26 -39.42 9.20
N TRP A 281 -1.06 -38.37 9.22
CA TRP A 281 -1.24 -37.43 8.11
C TRP A 281 -0.09 -36.41 8.06
N TRP A 282 1.11 -36.86 7.70
CA TRP A 282 2.35 -36.08 7.79
C TRP A 282 2.29 -34.73 7.04
N ALA A 283 1.68 -34.68 5.85
CA ALA A 283 1.57 -33.46 5.06
C ALA A 283 0.66 -32.44 5.74
N ALA A 284 -0.52 -32.89 6.20
CA ALA A 284 -1.45 -32.04 6.95
C ALA A 284 -0.83 -31.57 8.27
N ASN A 285 -0.10 -32.44 8.98
CA ASN A 285 0.61 -32.09 10.20
C ASN A 285 1.66 -30.99 9.95
N THR A 286 2.43 -31.10 8.86
CA THR A 286 3.42 -30.10 8.46
C THR A 286 2.76 -28.75 8.17
N VAL A 287 1.60 -28.75 7.48
CA VAL A 287 0.84 -27.53 7.20
C VAL A 287 0.33 -26.87 8.48
N VAL A 288 -0.33 -27.63 9.37
CA VAL A 288 -0.87 -27.09 10.63
C VAL A 288 0.25 -26.57 11.53
N LEU A 289 1.37 -27.31 11.63
CA LEU A 289 2.53 -26.88 12.40
C LEU A 289 3.20 -25.64 11.78
N GLY A 290 3.28 -25.57 10.45
CA GLY A 290 3.76 -24.38 9.73
C GLY A 290 2.89 -23.16 10.03
N MET A 291 1.56 -23.28 9.95
CA MET A 291 0.63 -22.22 10.33
C MET A 291 0.82 -21.77 11.78
N ALA A 292 0.97 -22.72 12.70
CA ALA A 292 1.23 -22.41 14.11
C ALA A 292 2.55 -21.63 14.29
N MET A 293 3.61 -22.00 13.57
CA MET A 293 4.89 -21.30 13.62
C MET A 293 4.85 -19.90 13.00
N VAL A 294 4.11 -19.71 11.89
CA VAL A 294 3.91 -18.38 11.31
C VAL A 294 3.18 -17.48 12.30
N LEU A 295 2.09 -17.97 12.91
CA LEU A 295 1.31 -17.22 13.89
C LEU A 295 2.10 -16.93 15.17
N LEU A 296 2.97 -17.86 15.59
CA LEU A 296 3.88 -17.65 16.70
C LEU A 296 4.89 -16.54 16.41
N GLY A 297 5.45 -16.47 15.20
CA GLY A 297 6.32 -15.35 14.83
C GLY A 297 5.56 -14.02 14.73
N TYR A 298 4.33 -14.08 14.17
CA TYR A 298 3.44 -12.94 14.05
C TYR A 298 2.95 -12.38 15.40
N SER A 299 3.00 -13.17 16.48
CA SER A 299 2.55 -12.72 17.80
C SER A 299 3.36 -11.55 18.38
N SER A 300 4.52 -11.22 17.80
CA SER A 300 5.27 -9.99 18.13
C SER A 300 4.42 -8.72 17.99
N PHE A 301 3.40 -8.70 17.13
CA PHE A 301 2.45 -7.58 17.03
C PHE A 301 1.59 -7.36 18.28
N ALA A 302 1.48 -8.33 19.17
CA ALA A 302 0.84 -8.11 20.47
C ALA A 302 1.55 -6.99 21.25
N THR A 303 2.88 -6.85 21.10
CA THR A 303 3.65 -5.77 21.73
C THR A 303 3.15 -4.39 21.31
N ILE A 304 2.76 -4.18 20.04
CA ILE A 304 2.22 -2.90 19.56
C ILE A 304 0.96 -2.52 20.33
N MET A 305 -0.02 -3.44 20.43
CA MET A 305 -1.26 -3.17 21.18
C MET A 305 -1.01 -2.94 22.67
N ILE A 306 -0.13 -3.76 23.28
CA ILE A 306 0.22 -3.65 24.71
C ILE A 306 0.87 -2.29 24.99
N ARG A 307 1.79 -1.86 24.12
CA ARG A 307 2.48 -0.59 24.29
C ARG A 307 1.57 0.59 24.01
N SER A 308 0.79 0.58 22.93
CA SER A 308 -0.21 1.63 22.65
C SER A 308 -1.22 1.79 23.79
N SER A 309 -1.69 0.69 24.39
CA SER A 309 -2.57 0.73 25.57
C SER A 309 -1.96 1.46 26.79
N ALA A 310 -0.63 1.52 26.88
CA ALA A 310 0.08 2.27 27.92
C ALA A 310 0.25 3.78 27.59
N ASN A 311 -0.24 4.23 26.44
CA ASN A 311 -0.17 5.61 25.93
C ASN A 311 1.25 6.22 26.01
N PRO A 312 2.26 5.62 25.34
CA PRO A 312 3.62 6.15 25.31
C PRO A 312 3.65 7.51 24.59
N PRO A 313 4.70 8.33 24.80
CA PRO A 313 4.82 9.64 24.16
C PRO A 313 4.74 9.60 22.63
N MET A 314 5.34 8.57 22.02
CA MET A 314 5.17 8.24 20.61
C MET A 314 4.23 7.03 20.48
N ASP A 315 2.99 7.30 20.06
CA ASP A 315 1.96 6.30 19.84
C ASP A 315 1.26 6.53 18.49
N GLU A 316 1.97 6.27 17.40
CA GLU A 316 1.45 6.54 16.06
C GLU A 316 0.21 5.70 15.74
N ASN A 317 -0.84 6.38 15.28
CA ASN A 317 -2.18 5.84 14.99
C ASN A 317 -2.91 5.17 16.16
N ASN A 318 -2.35 5.14 17.38
CA ASN A 318 -2.94 4.57 18.59
C ASN A 318 -3.63 3.19 18.37
N PRO A 319 -2.88 2.13 18.02
CA PRO A 319 -3.39 0.77 17.82
C PRO A 319 -3.73 0.02 19.13
N GLU A 320 -4.48 0.63 20.05
CA GLU A 320 -4.83 0.09 21.39
C GLU A 320 -5.92 -1.00 21.39
N ASN A 321 -6.48 -1.34 20.22
CA ASN A 321 -7.53 -2.34 20.08
C ASN A 321 -7.45 -3.05 18.72
N LEU A 322 -8.19 -4.15 18.56
CA LEU A 322 -8.12 -5.01 17.36
C LEU A 322 -8.51 -4.29 16.07
N PHE A 323 -9.41 -3.31 16.11
CA PHE A 323 -9.83 -2.55 14.93
C PHE A 323 -8.78 -1.53 14.52
N ALA A 324 -8.23 -0.81 15.50
CA ALA A 324 -7.12 0.12 15.29
C ALA A 324 -5.85 -0.62 14.83
N LEU A 325 -5.54 -1.79 15.41
CA LEU A 325 -4.47 -2.65 14.94
C LEU A 325 -4.70 -3.13 13.50
N LEU A 326 -5.92 -3.49 13.12
CA LEU A 326 -6.22 -3.87 11.73
C LEU A 326 -5.99 -2.71 10.75
N SER A 327 -6.40 -1.49 11.13
CA SER A 327 -6.15 -0.27 10.35
C SER A 327 -4.65 0.01 10.21
N TYR A 328 -3.92 -0.12 11.31
CA TYR A 328 -2.46 0.02 11.42
C TYR A 328 -1.73 -0.96 10.50
N LEU A 329 -2.02 -2.26 10.62
CA LEU A 329 -1.45 -3.32 9.79
C LEU A 329 -1.79 -3.16 8.30
N SER A 330 -3.00 -2.70 8.00
CA SER A 330 -3.46 -2.48 6.62
C SER A 330 -2.92 -1.18 6.03
N ARG A 331 -2.28 -0.35 6.86
CA ARG A 331 -1.75 0.96 6.50
C ARG A 331 -2.80 1.86 5.83
N GLU A 332 -4.02 1.84 6.37
CA GLU A 332 -5.16 2.54 5.77
C GLU A 332 -4.92 4.06 5.63
N GLN A 333 -4.03 4.62 6.46
CA GLN A 333 -3.61 6.03 6.39
C GLN A 333 -2.97 6.44 5.05
N TYR A 334 -2.35 5.50 4.32
CA TYR A 334 -1.73 5.80 3.03
C TYR A 334 -2.71 5.70 1.85
N GLY A 335 -3.98 5.34 2.11
CA GLY A 335 -5.02 5.19 1.12
C GLY A 335 -4.90 3.94 0.24
N ASP A 336 -5.86 3.78 -0.67
CA ASP A 336 -5.95 2.64 -1.58
C ASP A 336 -4.97 2.80 -2.77
N ARG A 337 -4.31 1.70 -3.15
CA ARG A 337 -3.44 1.63 -4.33
C ARG A 337 -4.04 0.66 -5.35
N PRO A 338 -4.68 1.16 -6.42
CA PRO A 338 -5.27 0.27 -7.42
C PRO A 338 -4.16 -0.49 -8.18
N LEU A 339 -4.15 -1.81 -8.09
CA LEU A 339 -3.14 -2.64 -8.75
C LEU A 339 -3.54 -3.05 -10.17
N LEU A 340 -4.77 -3.56 -10.34
CA LEU A 340 -5.23 -4.10 -11.62
C LEU A 340 -6.03 -3.08 -12.43
N GLN A 341 -7.00 -2.40 -11.83
CA GLN A 341 -7.79 -1.36 -12.48
C GLN A 341 -8.09 -0.26 -11.47
N GLY A 342 -8.03 0.99 -11.91
CA GLY A 342 -8.38 2.14 -11.08
C GLY A 342 -8.07 3.48 -11.72
N GLN A 343 -8.15 4.53 -10.92
CA GLN A 343 -7.97 5.92 -11.33
C GLN A 343 -6.53 6.26 -11.75
N PHE A 344 -6.39 7.29 -12.58
CA PHE A 344 -5.16 8.06 -12.75
C PHE A 344 -5.32 9.43 -12.05
N TRP A 345 -4.25 10.23 -11.99
CA TRP A 345 -4.19 11.47 -11.21
C TRP A 345 -5.26 12.53 -11.51
N ASP A 346 -5.88 12.50 -12.70
CA ASP A 346 -6.91 13.45 -13.15
C ASP A 346 -8.30 12.80 -13.33
N SER A 347 -8.49 11.56 -12.86
CA SER A 347 -9.77 10.89 -13.01
C SER A 347 -10.86 11.66 -12.25
N PRO A 348 -11.94 12.11 -12.92
CA PRO A 348 -13.04 12.75 -12.23
C PRO A 348 -13.81 11.73 -11.36
N THR A 349 -14.40 12.23 -10.28
CA THR A 349 -15.36 11.46 -9.49
C THR A 349 -16.67 11.29 -10.26
N SER A 350 -17.45 10.27 -9.89
CA SER A 350 -18.80 10.03 -10.39
C SER A 350 -19.70 11.20 -10.04
N LEU A 351 -20.50 11.66 -11.02
CA LEU A 351 -21.38 12.82 -10.86
C LEU A 351 -22.50 12.58 -9.83
N ASP A 352 -23.10 11.39 -9.83
CA ASP A 352 -24.26 11.09 -8.99
C ASP A 352 -23.87 10.85 -7.52
N LYS A 353 -22.74 10.16 -7.32
CA LYS A 353 -22.24 9.82 -5.99
C LYS A 353 -20.71 9.95 -5.96
N PRO A 354 -20.18 11.16 -5.73
CA PRO A 354 -18.73 11.41 -5.80
C PRO A 354 -17.92 10.69 -4.72
N TYR A 355 -18.56 10.33 -3.59
CA TYR A 355 -17.92 9.66 -2.46
C TYR A 355 -18.75 8.48 -1.95
N LEU A 356 -18.05 7.40 -1.62
CA LEU A 356 -18.59 6.21 -0.95
C LEU A 356 -18.21 6.22 0.53
N ASP A 357 -18.98 5.48 1.31
CA ASP A 357 -18.63 5.18 2.69
C ASP A 357 -17.47 4.17 2.71
N GLY A 358 -16.46 4.44 3.53
CA GLY A 358 -15.42 3.48 3.87
C GLY A 358 -15.91 2.41 4.84
N LYS A 359 -15.01 1.50 5.22
CA LYS A 359 -15.31 0.47 6.23
C LYS A 359 -15.62 1.14 7.58
N PRO A 360 -16.54 0.58 8.41
CA PRO A 360 -16.81 1.12 9.74
C PRO A 360 -15.54 1.25 10.58
N SER A 361 -15.42 2.33 11.35
CA SER A 361 -14.29 2.58 12.24
C SER A 361 -14.76 2.42 13.68
N TRP A 362 -14.49 1.27 14.26
CA TRP A 362 -14.95 0.93 15.60
C TRP A 362 -14.03 1.54 16.65
N VAL A 363 -14.59 2.34 17.55
CA VAL A 363 -13.88 2.94 18.69
C VAL A 363 -14.46 2.42 19.99
N LYS A 364 -13.60 2.20 20.99
CA LYS A 364 -14.04 1.87 22.36
C LYS A 364 -14.89 3.01 22.90
N SER A 365 -16.04 2.68 23.49
CA SER A 365 -16.92 3.67 24.08
C SER A 365 -17.58 3.16 25.34
N TYR A 366 -17.67 4.07 26.31
CA TYR A 366 -18.43 3.94 27.53
C TYR A 366 -19.77 4.62 27.32
N SER A 367 -20.80 3.83 27.02
CA SER A 367 -22.12 4.34 26.69
C SER A 367 -23.04 4.31 27.89
N VAL A 368 -23.75 5.41 28.08
CA VAL A 368 -24.83 5.53 29.05
C VAL A 368 -26.12 5.11 28.37
N MET A 369 -26.71 4.05 28.89
CA MET A 369 -27.93 3.42 28.39
C MET A 369 -29.10 3.71 29.33
N GLU A 370 -30.29 3.92 28.76
CA GLU A 370 -31.53 4.02 29.51
C GLU A 370 -32.41 2.82 29.18
N LYS A 371 -32.89 2.13 30.22
CA LYS A 371 -33.83 1.02 30.05
C LYS A 371 -35.24 1.57 29.85
N ARG A 372 -35.80 1.39 28.65
CA ARG A 372 -37.17 1.79 28.30
C ARG A 372 -38.00 0.55 27.94
N GLY A 373 -38.48 -0.14 28.97
CA GLY A 373 -39.20 -1.41 28.81
C GLY A 373 -38.24 -2.57 28.48
N PRO A 374 -38.49 -3.37 27.43
CA PRO A 374 -37.59 -4.43 27.00
C PRO A 374 -36.42 -3.93 26.13
N VAL A 375 -36.42 -2.65 25.76
CA VAL A 375 -35.41 -2.07 24.87
C VAL A 375 -34.47 -1.18 25.67
N GLU A 376 -33.17 -1.37 25.46
CA GLU A 376 -32.12 -0.51 25.97
C GLU A 376 -31.80 0.53 24.90
N ARG A 377 -31.85 1.82 25.28
CA ARG A 377 -31.57 2.92 24.35
C ARG A 377 -30.31 3.63 24.80
N ARG A 378 -29.38 3.81 23.86
CA ARG A 378 -28.22 4.66 24.04
C ARG A 378 -28.64 6.12 24.18
N VAL A 379 -28.28 6.73 25.31
CA VAL A 379 -28.50 8.14 25.61
C VAL A 379 -27.31 8.96 25.14
N LYS A 380 -26.11 8.54 25.53
CA LYS A 380 -24.86 9.25 25.23
C LYS A 380 -23.67 8.30 25.32
N SER A 381 -22.64 8.57 24.54
CA SER A 381 -21.38 7.81 24.51
C SER A 381 -20.22 8.69 24.96
N PHE A 382 -19.30 8.12 25.71
CA PHE A 382 -18.09 8.76 26.22
C PHE A 382 -16.84 7.99 25.79
N LYS A 383 -15.71 8.68 25.69
CA LYS A 383 -14.40 8.06 25.43
C LYS A 383 -13.79 7.43 26.69
N GLY A 384 -14.05 8.00 27.85
CA GLY A 384 -13.51 7.53 29.13
C GLY A 384 -14.63 7.18 30.11
N GLU A 385 -14.39 6.11 30.88
CA GLU A 385 -15.32 5.56 31.87
C GLU A 385 -15.76 6.62 32.89
N TYR A 386 -14.80 7.31 33.49
CA TYR A 386 -15.04 8.35 34.50
C TYR A 386 -16.06 9.42 34.06
N ALA A 387 -15.98 9.85 32.80
CA ALA A 387 -16.91 10.85 32.28
C ALA A 387 -18.33 10.30 32.09
N ALA A 388 -18.46 9.01 31.76
CA ALA A 388 -19.74 8.33 31.68
C ALA A 388 -20.36 8.17 33.08
N GLU A 389 -19.56 7.77 34.06
CA GLU A 389 -19.97 7.66 35.47
C GLU A 389 -20.45 9.00 36.03
N GLN A 390 -19.68 10.08 35.84
CA GLN A 390 -20.09 11.42 36.25
C GLN A 390 -21.43 11.85 35.62
N PHE A 391 -21.69 11.44 34.37
CA PHE A 391 -22.97 11.74 33.73
C PHE A 391 -24.13 10.95 34.35
N ILE A 392 -23.91 9.70 34.75
CA ILE A 392 -24.90 8.90 35.47
C ILE A 392 -25.18 9.53 36.83
N ASP A 393 -24.13 9.84 37.60
CA ASP A 393 -24.22 10.44 38.94
C ASP A 393 -24.90 11.82 38.91
N GLY A 394 -24.70 12.59 37.86
CA GLY A 394 -25.36 13.88 37.64
C GLY A 394 -26.85 13.78 37.29
N ASN A 395 -27.38 12.57 37.06
CA ASN A 395 -28.78 12.31 36.70
C ASN A 395 -29.42 11.23 37.59
N PRO A 396 -29.49 11.43 38.93
CA PRO A 396 -29.91 10.39 39.87
C PRO A 396 -31.37 9.94 39.70
N ASP A 397 -32.22 10.81 39.13
CA ASP A 397 -33.64 10.51 38.87
C ASP A 397 -33.85 9.60 37.65
N LYS A 398 -32.78 9.31 36.89
CA LYS A 398 -32.81 8.49 35.68
C LYS A 398 -32.23 7.12 35.95
N LYS A 399 -32.85 6.08 35.40
CA LYS A 399 -32.35 4.70 35.49
C LYS A 399 -31.30 4.43 34.42
N TYR A 400 -30.22 5.19 34.48
CA TYR A 400 -29.09 5.04 33.59
C TYR A 400 -28.14 3.97 34.11
N PHE A 401 -27.52 3.24 33.18
CA PHE A 401 -26.45 2.30 33.47
C PHE A 401 -25.36 2.40 32.42
N LEU A 402 -24.15 1.99 32.81
CA LEU A 402 -22.99 1.98 31.95
C LEU A 402 -22.95 0.70 31.12
N ALA A 403 -22.69 0.83 29.83
CA ALA A 403 -22.41 -0.28 28.93
C ALA A 403 -21.08 -0.02 28.20
N GLU A 404 -20.20 -1.00 28.25
CA GLU A 404 -19.00 -1.04 27.40
C GLU A 404 -19.41 -1.51 26.01
N GLU A 405 -19.09 -0.73 24.98
CA GLU A 405 -19.37 -1.11 23.61
C GLU A 405 -18.41 -0.49 22.59
N TYR A 406 -18.30 -1.12 21.43
CA TYR A 406 -17.66 -0.49 20.28
C TYR A 406 -18.68 0.26 19.44
N VAL A 407 -18.39 1.52 19.13
CA VAL A 407 -19.27 2.37 18.33
C VAL A 407 -18.58 2.73 17.02
N ASP A 408 -19.31 2.68 15.91
CA ASP A 408 -18.82 3.22 14.64
C ASP A 408 -18.67 4.74 14.78
N SER A 409 -17.44 5.24 14.66
CA SER A 409 -17.14 6.67 14.75
C SER A 409 -17.80 7.48 13.64
N GLY A 410 -18.17 6.84 12.52
CA GLY A 410 -18.75 7.48 11.35
C GLY A 410 -17.74 8.32 10.55
N GLU A 411 -16.48 8.42 10.99
CA GLU A 411 -15.41 9.20 10.36
C GLU A 411 -15.15 8.80 8.89
N LYS A 412 -15.44 7.53 8.56
CA LYS A 412 -15.25 6.99 7.21
C LYS A 412 -16.48 7.15 6.31
N ARG A 413 -17.56 7.80 6.74
CA ARG A 413 -18.72 8.07 5.88
C ARG A 413 -18.35 9.12 4.84
N GLY A 414 -18.62 8.84 3.57
CA GLY A 414 -18.26 9.69 2.44
C GLY A 414 -16.75 9.97 2.29
N SER A 415 -15.86 9.13 2.83
CA SER A 415 -14.41 9.38 2.78
C SER A 415 -13.71 8.78 1.56
N LYS A 416 -14.32 7.80 0.88
CA LYS A 416 -13.71 7.10 -0.24
C LYS A 416 -14.12 7.75 -1.57
N PRO A 417 -13.19 8.31 -2.36
CA PRO A 417 -13.53 8.84 -3.68
C PRO A 417 -14.12 7.75 -4.58
N ASN A 418 -15.23 8.06 -5.24
CA ASN A 418 -15.87 7.21 -6.23
C ASN A 418 -15.49 7.72 -7.62
N TYR A 419 -14.49 7.13 -8.25
CA TYR A 419 -14.05 7.57 -9.58
C TYR A 419 -15.03 7.09 -10.66
N SER A 420 -15.20 7.88 -11.72
CA SER A 420 -16.00 7.47 -12.87
C SER A 420 -15.31 6.32 -13.61
N ASP A 421 -16.01 5.20 -13.80
CA ASP A 421 -15.47 4.00 -14.47
C ASP A 421 -14.94 4.31 -15.87
N SER A 422 -15.56 5.27 -16.57
CA SER A 422 -15.15 5.75 -17.90
C SER A 422 -13.76 6.39 -17.92
N PHE A 423 -13.25 6.80 -16.76
CA PHE A 423 -11.97 7.46 -16.58
C PHE A 423 -11.03 6.64 -15.68
N THR A 424 -11.20 5.31 -15.64
CA THR A 424 -10.26 4.38 -15.04
C THR A 424 -9.41 3.70 -16.10
N MET A 425 -8.27 3.13 -15.71
CA MET A 425 -7.39 2.39 -16.61
C MET A 425 -6.93 1.06 -16.01
N LEU A 426 -6.55 0.13 -16.88
CA LEU A 426 -5.90 -1.12 -16.50
C LEU A 426 -4.43 -0.83 -16.12
N PHE A 427 -3.96 -1.39 -15.01
CA PHE A 427 -2.66 -1.17 -14.39
C PHE A 427 -2.31 0.32 -14.25
N PRO A 428 -3.11 1.07 -13.46
CA PRO A 428 -2.94 2.51 -13.34
C PRO A 428 -1.54 2.86 -12.81
N ARG A 429 -0.82 3.68 -13.58
CA ARG A 429 0.42 4.34 -13.18
C ARG A 429 0.10 5.80 -12.91
N MET A 430 0.80 6.44 -11.97
CA MET A 430 0.53 7.85 -11.61
C MET A 430 -0.93 8.06 -11.17
N TYR A 431 -1.39 7.24 -10.21
CA TYR A 431 -2.79 7.21 -9.75
C TYR A 431 -3.12 8.22 -8.65
N SER A 432 -2.11 8.86 -8.07
CA SER A 432 -2.31 9.76 -6.93
C SER A 432 -2.82 11.12 -7.38
N SER A 433 -3.94 11.55 -6.81
CA SER A 433 -4.52 12.88 -7.00
C SER A 433 -3.98 13.93 -6.02
N THR A 434 -2.91 13.62 -5.27
CA THR A 434 -2.27 14.57 -4.36
C THR A 434 -1.70 15.74 -5.15
N GLY A 435 -2.00 16.98 -4.72
CA GLY A 435 -1.61 18.20 -5.44
C GLY A 435 -0.11 18.33 -5.73
N SER A 436 0.77 17.81 -4.86
CA SER A 436 2.22 17.78 -5.09
C SER A 436 2.66 16.75 -6.13
N HIS A 437 1.89 15.68 -6.36
CA HIS A 437 2.23 14.63 -7.32
C HIS A 437 1.82 15.00 -8.75
N ILE A 438 0.73 15.74 -8.93
CA ILE A 438 0.18 16.07 -10.25
C ILE A 438 1.21 16.80 -11.14
N PRO A 439 1.92 17.86 -10.68
CA PRO A 439 2.95 18.53 -11.49
C PRO A 439 4.09 17.59 -11.88
N GLU A 440 4.51 16.71 -10.96
CA GLU A 440 5.56 15.72 -11.19
C GLU A 440 5.14 14.69 -12.24
N TYR A 441 3.91 14.18 -12.13
CA TYR A 441 3.34 13.27 -13.11
C TYR A 441 3.23 13.91 -14.49
N LYS A 442 2.76 15.16 -14.56
CA LYS A 442 2.74 15.92 -15.82
C LYS A 442 4.15 16.08 -16.41
N ARG A 443 5.14 16.36 -15.56
CA ARG A 443 6.55 16.49 -15.99
C ARG A 443 7.13 15.16 -16.49
N TRP A 444 6.99 14.08 -15.72
CA TRP A 444 7.55 12.76 -16.05
C TRP A 444 6.89 12.14 -17.29
N SER A 445 5.60 12.39 -17.49
CA SER A 445 4.86 11.91 -18.66
C SER A 445 4.93 12.84 -19.87
N ASN A 446 5.57 14.01 -19.75
CA ASN A 446 5.54 15.07 -20.77
C ASN A 446 4.10 15.40 -21.21
N TYR A 447 3.20 15.51 -20.23
CA TYR A 447 1.79 15.76 -20.46
C TYR A 447 1.58 17.16 -21.07
N LYS A 448 0.98 17.22 -22.26
CA LYS A 448 0.74 18.48 -23.00
C LYS A 448 -0.73 18.91 -23.06
N GLY A 449 -1.59 18.32 -22.23
CA GLY A 449 -3.04 18.46 -22.35
C GLY A 449 -3.64 17.46 -23.36
N PHE A 450 -4.97 17.39 -23.42
CA PHE A 450 -5.69 16.59 -24.41
C PHE A 450 -5.84 17.38 -25.72
N ASN A 451 -5.31 16.84 -26.82
CA ASN A 451 -5.71 17.25 -28.18
C ASN A 451 -7.05 16.59 -28.53
N ALA A 452 -8.14 16.97 -27.87
CA ALA A 452 -9.46 16.67 -28.41
C ALA A 452 -9.73 17.69 -29.53
N PRO A 453 -9.97 17.28 -30.78
CA PRO A 453 -10.36 18.23 -31.82
C PRO A 453 -11.69 18.89 -31.42
N SER A 454 -11.70 20.22 -31.32
CA SER A 454 -12.91 21.02 -31.12
C SER A 454 -13.73 21.03 -32.41
N PHE A 455 -15.02 20.75 -32.29
CA PHE A 455 -15.96 20.85 -33.41
C PHE A 455 -17.05 21.87 -33.10
N TYR A 456 -17.53 22.53 -34.15
CA TYR A 456 -18.50 23.61 -34.08
C TYR A 456 -19.74 23.22 -34.89
N THR A 457 -20.89 23.73 -34.50
CA THR A 457 -22.15 23.56 -35.22
C THR A 457 -22.81 24.92 -35.43
N SER A 458 -23.60 25.04 -36.49
CA SER A 458 -24.34 26.26 -36.80
C SER A 458 -25.84 25.92 -36.88
N PRO A 459 -26.73 26.76 -36.31
CA PRO A 459 -28.18 26.57 -36.43
C PRO A 459 -28.74 26.64 -37.86
N LEU A 460 -27.89 26.96 -38.86
CA LEU A 460 -28.25 27.04 -40.27
C LEU A 460 -28.07 25.69 -41.00
N THR A 461 -27.16 24.84 -40.54
CA THR A 461 -26.80 23.57 -41.23
C THR A 461 -26.80 22.34 -40.33
N ASP A 462 -26.79 22.52 -39.00
CA ASP A 462 -26.66 21.45 -37.98
C ASP A 462 -25.51 20.45 -38.24
N ARG A 463 -24.53 20.84 -39.08
CA ARG A 463 -23.37 20.03 -39.46
C ARG A 463 -22.22 20.28 -38.49
N VAL A 464 -21.52 19.21 -38.11
CA VAL A 464 -20.28 19.24 -37.35
C VAL A 464 -19.14 19.73 -38.25
N MET A 465 -18.45 20.79 -37.84
CA MET A 465 -17.40 21.47 -38.59
C MET A 465 -16.12 21.61 -37.77
N THR A 466 -14.96 21.51 -38.42
CA THR A 466 -13.68 21.99 -37.86
C THR A 466 -13.69 23.52 -37.73
N ARG A 467 -12.79 24.11 -36.93
CA ARG A 467 -12.69 25.57 -36.78
C ARG A 467 -12.57 26.30 -38.12
N GLY A 468 -11.74 25.78 -39.04
CA GLY A 468 -11.57 26.37 -40.37
C GLY A 468 -12.83 26.30 -41.23
N GLU A 469 -13.55 25.18 -41.19
CA GLU A 469 -14.84 25.04 -41.88
C GLU A 469 -15.90 25.97 -41.29
N PHE A 470 -15.92 26.11 -39.95
CA PHE A 470 -16.87 26.96 -39.25
C PHE A 470 -16.66 28.46 -39.53
N VAL A 471 -15.41 28.93 -39.54
CA VAL A 471 -15.09 30.31 -39.91
C VAL A 471 -15.51 30.60 -41.36
N ASN A 472 -15.27 29.67 -42.27
CA ASN A 472 -15.68 29.80 -43.66
C ASN A 472 -17.22 29.82 -43.81
N HIS A 473 -17.92 28.98 -43.03
CA HIS A 473 -19.39 28.98 -42.92
C HIS A 473 -19.93 30.32 -42.43
N LEU A 474 -19.34 30.88 -41.36
CA LEU A 474 -19.71 32.21 -40.85
C LEU A 474 -19.54 33.29 -41.92
N GLU A 475 -18.40 33.31 -42.61
CA GLU A 475 -18.09 34.31 -43.63
C GLU A 475 -19.02 34.24 -44.84
N ARG A 476 -19.25 33.03 -45.37
CA ARG A 476 -19.92 32.83 -46.67
C ARG A 476 -21.41 32.57 -46.61
N GLU A 477 -21.91 32.05 -45.49
CA GLU A 477 -23.33 31.66 -45.38
C GLU A 477 -24.08 32.52 -44.38
N VAL A 478 -23.47 32.86 -43.23
CA VAL A 478 -24.12 33.65 -42.19
C VAL A 478 -23.96 35.15 -42.43
N LEU A 479 -22.73 35.62 -42.71
CA LEU A 479 -22.41 37.04 -42.84
C LEU A 479 -22.48 37.57 -44.28
N ALA A 480 -22.79 36.74 -45.27
CA ALA A 480 -22.71 37.13 -46.68
C ALA A 480 -23.80 38.12 -47.15
N GLY A 481 -24.73 38.52 -46.28
CA GLY A 481 -25.85 39.42 -46.61
C GLY A 481 -26.99 38.75 -47.39
N THR A 482 -27.00 37.41 -47.42
CA THR A 482 -28.05 36.58 -48.05
C THR A 482 -29.28 36.40 -47.17
N LEU A 483 -29.11 36.49 -45.84
CA LEU A 483 -30.17 36.38 -44.86
C LEU A 483 -30.88 37.73 -44.66
N GLU A 484 -32.21 37.72 -44.60
CA GLU A 484 -32.97 38.90 -44.18
C GLU A 484 -32.71 39.22 -42.71
N LYS A 485 -32.85 40.50 -42.31
CA LYS A 485 -32.43 41.00 -40.99
C LYS A 485 -32.91 40.12 -39.82
N MET A 486 -34.20 39.77 -39.80
CA MET A 486 -34.79 38.97 -38.71
C MET A 486 -34.18 37.57 -38.63
N GLU A 487 -33.84 36.99 -39.77
CA GLU A 487 -33.27 35.63 -39.83
C GLU A 487 -31.80 35.62 -39.43
N LEU A 488 -31.03 36.62 -39.88
CA LEU A 488 -29.64 36.81 -39.44
C LEU A 488 -29.57 36.98 -37.91
N GLU A 489 -30.46 37.79 -37.35
CA GLU A 489 -30.55 38.02 -35.92
C GLU A 489 -30.94 36.74 -35.16
N ARG A 490 -31.92 35.97 -35.66
CA ARG A 490 -32.31 34.68 -35.08
C ARG A 490 -31.16 33.68 -35.06
N VAL A 491 -30.44 33.53 -36.18
CA VAL A 491 -29.32 32.59 -36.33
C VAL A 491 -28.19 32.95 -35.38
N LEU A 492 -27.77 34.22 -35.32
CA LEU A 492 -26.67 34.65 -34.44
C LEU A 492 -27.03 34.56 -32.96
N ARG A 493 -28.24 34.94 -32.56
CA ARG A 493 -28.71 34.80 -31.18
C ARG A 493 -28.74 33.36 -30.71
N ARG A 494 -29.28 32.45 -31.55
CA ARG A 494 -29.33 31.03 -31.23
C ARG A 494 -27.94 30.43 -31.17
N MET A 495 -27.07 30.78 -32.11
CA MET A 495 -25.69 30.31 -32.13
C MET A 495 -24.92 30.73 -30.87
N PHE A 496 -25.05 31.98 -30.42
CA PHE A 496 -24.43 32.40 -29.15
C PHE A 496 -25.03 31.66 -27.94
N ALA A 497 -26.36 31.45 -27.93
CA ALA A 497 -27.03 30.75 -26.85
C ALA A 497 -26.62 29.26 -26.76
N ASP A 498 -26.41 28.59 -27.90
CA ASP A 498 -25.95 27.19 -27.96
C ASP A 498 -24.54 27.04 -27.35
N PHE A 499 -23.76 28.12 -27.32
CA PHE A 499 -22.45 28.24 -26.66
C PHE A 499 -22.53 28.94 -25.30
N GLY A 500 -23.71 29.06 -24.68
CA GLY A 500 -23.86 29.64 -23.34
C GLY A 500 -23.64 31.17 -23.24
N LEU A 501 -23.50 31.87 -24.37
CA LEU A 501 -23.23 33.31 -24.45
C LEU A 501 -24.47 34.12 -24.85
N ARG A 502 -24.43 35.44 -24.61
CA ARG A 502 -25.48 36.38 -25.04
C ARG A 502 -24.97 37.25 -26.19
N PHE A 503 -25.59 37.12 -27.36
CA PHE A 503 -25.24 37.91 -28.55
C PHE A 503 -25.32 39.42 -28.31
N ASP A 504 -26.38 39.91 -27.64
CA ASP A 504 -26.62 41.35 -27.43
C ASP A 504 -25.63 42.04 -26.50
N THR A 505 -24.78 41.28 -25.81
CA THR A 505 -23.76 41.87 -24.95
C THR A 505 -22.81 42.73 -25.79
N ASP A 506 -22.31 42.16 -26.89
CA ASP A 506 -21.24 42.75 -27.69
C ASP A 506 -21.61 42.95 -29.17
N PHE A 507 -22.77 42.45 -29.61
CA PHE A 507 -23.18 42.49 -31.00
C PHE A 507 -24.64 42.91 -31.16
N GLN A 508 -24.97 43.55 -32.28
CA GLN A 508 -26.35 43.84 -32.67
C GLN A 508 -26.51 43.82 -34.18
N VAL A 509 -27.63 43.31 -34.69
CA VAL A 509 -27.95 43.37 -36.12
C VAL A 509 -28.65 44.70 -36.44
N LYS A 510 -27.97 45.60 -37.16
CA LYS A 510 -28.56 46.88 -37.59
C LYS A 510 -29.52 46.67 -38.74
N ASP A 511 -29.04 45.99 -39.79
CA ASP A 511 -29.75 45.62 -41.00
C ASP A 511 -29.10 44.37 -41.62
N LYS A 512 -29.66 43.86 -42.72
CA LYS A 512 -29.14 42.63 -43.36
C LYS A 512 -27.69 42.72 -43.86
N ASN A 513 -27.18 43.94 -44.02
CA ASN A 513 -25.83 44.20 -44.55
C ASN A 513 -24.91 44.83 -43.50
N THR A 514 -25.34 44.99 -42.24
CA THR A 514 -24.54 45.70 -41.22
C THR A 514 -24.75 45.09 -39.84
N LEU A 515 -23.65 44.62 -39.24
CA LEU A 515 -23.58 44.32 -37.81
C LEU A 515 -23.01 45.52 -37.05
N LEU A 516 -23.43 45.67 -35.80
CA LEU A 516 -22.78 46.55 -34.85
C LEU A 516 -21.96 45.68 -33.89
N VAL A 517 -20.70 46.06 -33.69
CA VAL A 517 -19.76 45.36 -32.81
C VAL A 517 -19.32 46.33 -31.72
N ARG A 518 -19.45 45.92 -30.46
CA ARG A 518 -19.00 46.71 -29.31
C ARG A 518 -17.48 46.78 -29.30
N ASN A 519 -16.93 47.98 -29.25
CA ASN A 519 -15.52 48.18 -28.97
C ASN A 519 -15.25 47.85 -27.48
N PRO A 520 -14.35 46.90 -27.15
CA PRO A 520 -14.08 46.52 -25.77
C PRO A 520 -13.47 47.64 -24.91
N GLU A 521 -12.72 48.57 -25.50
CA GLU A 521 -12.02 49.65 -24.79
C GLU A 521 -12.93 50.86 -24.53
N THR A 522 -13.81 51.18 -25.48
CA THR A 522 -14.64 52.39 -25.42
C THR A 522 -16.11 52.11 -25.13
N GLY A 523 -16.55 50.85 -25.22
CA GLY A 523 -17.93 50.42 -25.05
C GLY A 523 -18.89 50.87 -26.17
N GLN A 524 -18.39 51.59 -27.17
CA GLN A 524 -19.20 52.10 -28.28
C GLN A 524 -19.49 51.02 -29.33
N MET A 525 -20.69 51.06 -29.91
CA MET A 525 -21.11 50.15 -30.99
C MET A 525 -20.66 50.68 -32.34
N ASN A 526 -19.69 50.02 -32.96
CA ASN A 526 -19.15 50.38 -34.28
C ASN A 526 -19.82 49.60 -35.40
N SER A 527 -20.07 50.25 -36.54
CA SER A 527 -20.66 49.59 -37.71
C SER A 527 -19.64 48.72 -38.44
N ALA A 528 -19.96 47.45 -38.59
CA ALA A 528 -19.25 46.45 -39.39
C ALA A 528 -20.08 46.12 -40.64
N PRO A 529 -19.77 46.76 -41.79
CA PRO A 529 -20.49 46.52 -43.04
C PRO A 529 -20.18 45.13 -43.59
N LEU A 530 -21.21 44.31 -43.79
CA LEU A 530 -21.12 42.93 -44.27
C LEU A 530 -21.04 42.81 -45.80
N ASN A 531 -21.27 43.90 -46.53
CA ASN A 531 -21.06 43.96 -47.98
C ASN A 531 -19.57 44.09 -48.36
N ASP A 532 -18.70 44.45 -47.41
CA ASP A 532 -17.25 44.44 -47.58
C ASP A 532 -16.70 43.05 -47.23
N GLU A 533 -16.12 42.37 -48.22
CA GLU A 533 -15.51 41.06 -48.06
C GLU A 533 -14.40 41.08 -47.00
N ARG A 534 -13.57 42.13 -46.96
CA ARG A 534 -12.48 42.25 -45.97
C ARG A 534 -12.99 42.34 -44.55
N MET A 535 -14.13 43.00 -44.36
CA MET A 535 -14.80 43.07 -43.07
C MET A 535 -15.34 41.71 -42.66
N ARG A 536 -15.96 40.95 -43.57
CA ARG A 536 -16.43 39.59 -43.27
C ARG A 536 -15.28 38.63 -42.94
N SER A 537 -14.19 38.65 -43.70
CA SER A 537 -13.02 37.80 -43.44
C SER A 537 -12.33 38.11 -42.10
N SER A 538 -12.53 39.33 -41.56
CA SER A 538 -12.01 39.71 -40.24
C SER A 538 -13.01 39.44 -39.12
N LEU A 539 -14.31 39.60 -39.39
CA LEU A 539 -15.38 39.44 -38.41
C LEU A 539 -15.73 37.97 -38.13
N ALA A 540 -15.67 37.10 -39.15
CA ALA A 540 -15.93 35.67 -39.00
C ALA A 540 -14.99 34.96 -38.00
N PRO A 541 -13.65 35.10 -38.10
CA PRO A 541 -12.76 34.51 -37.10
C PRO A 541 -12.94 35.15 -35.72
N TYR A 542 -13.21 36.47 -35.65
CA TYR A 542 -13.48 37.15 -34.38
C TYR A 542 -14.73 36.61 -33.67
N LEU A 543 -15.82 36.36 -34.40
CA LEU A 543 -17.02 35.74 -33.81
C LEU A 543 -16.74 34.32 -33.31
N ALA A 544 -15.94 33.53 -34.05
CA ALA A 544 -15.54 32.21 -33.60
C ALA A 544 -14.71 32.26 -32.30
N ASP A 545 -13.79 33.22 -32.18
CA ASP A 545 -12.99 33.43 -30.96
C ASP A 545 -13.84 33.83 -29.75
N VAL A 546 -14.91 34.60 -29.96
CA VAL A 546 -15.85 34.93 -28.87
C VAL A 546 -16.65 33.71 -28.45
N LEU A 547 -17.13 32.90 -29.40
CA LEU A 547 -17.88 31.68 -29.11
C LEU A 547 -17.04 30.62 -28.37
N GLU A 548 -15.72 30.57 -28.59
CA GLU A 548 -14.80 29.67 -27.87
C GLU A 548 -14.63 29.99 -26.37
N GLN A 549 -15.08 31.16 -25.91
CA GLN A 549 -15.03 31.54 -24.49
C GLN A 549 -16.22 30.98 -23.68
N GLY A 550 -17.23 30.43 -24.36
CA GLY A 550 -18.51 29.98 -23.80
C GLY A 550 -18.59 28.50 -23.45
#